data_AF-A0A7W1JWH3-F1
#
_entry.id   AF-A0A7W1JWH3-F1
#
_cell.length_a   1.000
_cell.length_b   1.000
_cell.length_c   1.000
_cell.angle_alpha   90.00
_cell.angle_beta   90.00
_cell.angle_gamma   90.00
#
_symmetry.space_group_name_H-M   'P 1'
#
loop_
_entity.id
_entity.type
_entity.pdbx_description
1 polymer ?
#
loop_
_entity_poly.entity_id
_entity_poly.type
_entity_poly.pdbx_seq_one_letter_code
_entity_poly.pdbx_strand_id
1 'polypeptide(L)'
;MSAAPGERVERDLEIRGPIPPGAYKLAFDLVDEQRFWLAELGNFSPELDIEVAPRDATAARAFLPPAANLDPDWEERVYAAHLEGYAAVGGSIETRRPPGELEPYEPGGGRNPAFAHPLVLPSLLPPLEPNTEVAGLPAWRPEGDEPWIYDARIRLRLRSGRRRG
;
A
#
# COMPACT_ATOMS: atom_id res chain seq x y z
N MET A 1 19.12 14.24 -21.61
CA MET A 1 19.66 13.36 -22.68
C MET A 1 19.04 13.83 -23.99
N SER A 2 19.76 13.76 -25.13
CA SER A 2 19.27 14.27 -26.41
C SER A 2 19.37 13.22 -27.51
N ALA A 3 18.39 13.16 -28.41
CA ALA A 3 18.51 12.45 -29.68
C ALA A 3 18.87 13.47 -30.77
N ALA A 4 19.82 13.14 -31.63
CA ALA A 4 20.13 13.93 -32.82
C ALA A 4 19.04 13.77 -33.90
N PRO A 5 18.90 14.72 -34.84
CA PRO A 5 17.97 14.58 -35.95
C PRO A 5 18.19 13.27 -36.73
N GLY A 6 17.15 12.45 -36.84
CA GLY A 6 17.19 11.15 -37.53
C GLY A 6 17.75 9.98 -36.69
N GLU A 7 18.23 10.25 -35.48
CA GLU A 7 18.64 9.20 -34.54
C GLU A 7 17.42 8.46 -33.98
N ARG A 8 17.54 7.14 -33.82
CA ARG A 8 16.56 6.32 -33.11
C ARG A 8 17.13 5.91 -31.77
N VAL A 9 16.33 6.08 -30.73
CA VAL A 9 16.68 5.74 -29.36
C VAL A 9 15.63 4.79 -28.82
N GLU A 10 16.06 3.68 -28.22
CA GLU A 10 15.21 2.70 -27.55
C GLU A 10 15.44 2.76 -26.04
N ARG A 11 14.36 2.64 -25.25
CA ARG A 11 14.43 2.75 -23.79
C ARG A 11 13.51 1.73 -23.14
N ASP A 12 14.05 1.03 -22.17
CA ASP A 12 13.28 0.21 -21.25
C ASP A 12 12.68 1.10 -20.17
N LEU A 13 11.42 0.84 -19.83
CA LEU A 13 10.67 1.56 -18.82
C LEU A 13 10.06 0.55 -17.85
N GLU A 14 10.37 0.70 -16.56
CA GLU A 14 9.68 -0.03 -15.51
C GLU A 14 8.47 0.79 -15.08
N ILE A 15 7.29 0.19 -15.19
CA ILE A 15 6.01 0.85 -14.91
C ILE A 15 5.27 0.05 -13.85
N ARG A 16 4.88 0.72 -12.77
CA ARG A 16 4.03 0.13 -11.73
C ARG A 16 2.57 0.25 -12.16
N GLY A 17 1.84 -0.86 -12.15
CA GLY A 17 0.41 -0.86 -12.42
C GLY A 17 -0.36 -0.01 -11.40
N PRO A 18 -1.44 0.68 -11.82
CA PRO A 18 -2.32 1.41 -10.92
C PRO A 18 -3.05 0.49 -9.93
N ILE A 19 -3.51 1.09 -8.83
CA ILE A 19 -4.40 0.47 -7.85
C ILE A 19 -5.75 1.21 -7.93
N PRO A 20 -6.89 0.50 -8.08
CA PRO A 20 -7.08 -0.96 -8.05
C PRO A 20 -6.81 -1.67 -9.40
N PRO A 21 -6.78 -3.01 -9.45
CA PRO A 21 -6.72 -3.77 -10.70
C PRO A 21 -7.93 -3.51 -11.61
N GLY A 22 -7.75 -3.79 -12.91
CA GLY A 22 -8.78 -3.63 -13.94
C GLY A 22 -8.22 -3.15 -15.29
N ALA A 23 -9.12 -2.73 -16.17
CA ALA A 23 -8.77 -2.21 -17.50
C ALA A 23 -8.28 -0.77 -17.44
N TYR A 24 -7.12 -0.51 -18.03
CA TYR A 24 -6.50 0.81 -18.13
C TYR A 24 -6.00 1.08 -19.53
N LYS A 25 -5.82 2.36 -19.84
CA LYS A 25 -5.12 2.81 -21.04
C LYS A 25 -3.80 3.45 -20.62
N LEU A 26 -2.71 2.92 -21.14
CA LEU A 26 -1.36 3.49 -20.99
C LEU A 26 -1.04 4.31 -22.24
N ALA A 27 -0.73 5.59 -22.05
CA ALA A 27 -0.31 6.49 -23.13
C ALA A 27 1.12 6.95 -22.89
N PHE A 28 1.95 6.93 -23.94
CA PHE A 28 3.31 7.45 -23.91
C PHE A 28 3.39 8.73 -24.74
N ASP A 29 3.80 9.82 -24.13
CA ASP A 29 4.06 11.05 -24.87
C ASP A 29 5.45 11.61 -24.53
N LEU A 30 6.09 12.16 -25.55
CA LEU A 30 7.34 12.87 -25.40
C LEU A 30 7.04 14.28 -24.91
N VAL A 31 7.83 14.75 -23.96
CA VAL A 31 7.72 16.10 -23.43
C VAL A 31 9.02 16.87 -23.66
N ASP A 32 8.90 18.09 -24.16
CA ASP A 32 9.95 19.09 -24.00
C ASP A 32 9.66 19.77 -22.65
N GLU A 33 10.44 19.42 -21.62
CA GLU A 33 10.18 19.64 -20.18
C GLU A 33 9.76 21.07 -19.79
N GLN A 34 9.99 22.07 -20.65
CA GLN A 34 9.67 23.47 -20.39
C GLN A 34 8.74 24.11 -21.42
N ARG A 35 8.16 23.33 -22.35
CA ARG A 35 7.42 23.88 -23.48
C ARG A 35 6.07 23.23 -23.70
N PHE A 36 6.06 21.97 -24.09
CA PHE A 36 4.84 21.29 -24.51
C PHE A 36 5.03 19.78 -24.53
N TRP A 37 3.90 19.09 -24.51
CA TRP A 37 3.79 17.69 -24.86
C TRP A 37 3.74 17.56 -26.38
N LEU A 38 4.50 16.65 -26.97
CA LEU A 38 4.64 16.60 -28.43
C LEU A 38 3.33 16.16 -29.11
N ALA A 39 2.47 15.38 -28.43
CA ALA A 39 1.14 15.08 -28.96
C ALA A 39 0.27 16.34 -29.15
N GLU A 40 0.47 17.40 -28.37
CA GLU A 40 -0.22 18.69 -28.55
C GLU A 40 0.15 19.37 -29.87
N LEU A 41 1.33 19.05 -30.41
CA LEU A 41 1.78 19.49 -31.74
C LEU A 41 1.44 18.48 -32.85
N GLY A 42 0.64 17.45 -32.54
CA GLY A 42 0.22 16.42 -33.48
C GLY A 42 1.20 15.27 -33.65
N ASN A 43 2.20 15.13 -32.76
CA ASN A 43 3.04 13.94 -32.74
C ASN A 43 2.23 12.70 -32.33
N PHE A 44 2.66 11.53 -32.78
CA PHE A 44 2.05 10.28 -32.36
C PHE A 44 2.38 9.96 -30.90
N SER A 45 1.34 9.71 -30.10
CA SER A 45 1.43 9.19 -28.74
C SER A 45 0.92 7.74 -28.74
N PRO A 46 1.80 6.73 -28.60
CA PRO A 46 1.37 5.34 -28.49
C PRO A 46 0.39 5.15 -27.33
N GLU A 47 -0.71 4.46 -27.60
CA GLU A 47 -1.68 4.04 -26.59
C GLU A 47 -1.76 2.51 -26.56
N LEU A 48 -1.81 1.93 -25.35
CA LEU A 48 -1.96 0.51 -25.12
C LEU A 48 -3.08 0.26 -24.13
N ASP A 49 -3.98 -0.65 -24.48
CA ASP A 49 -4.96 -1.19 -23.54
C ASP A 49 -4.27 -2.25 -22.66
N ILE A 50 -4.33 -2.06 -21.35
CA ILE A 50 -3.66 -2.89 -20.36
C ILE A 50 -4.69 -3.42 -19.37
N GLU A 51 -4.66 -4.73 -19.12
CA GLU A 51 -5.41 -5.35 -18.04
C GLU A 51 -4.49 -5.57 -16.85
N VAL A 52 -4.73 -4.82 -15.76
CA VAL A 52 -3.98 -4.95 -14.51
C VAL A 52 -4.64 -6.04 -13.68
N ALA A 53 -3.98 -7.19 -13.54
CA ALA A 53 -4.48 -8.29 -12.73
C ALA A 53 -4.44 -7.96 -11.23
N PRO A 54 -5.33 -8.54 -10.41
CA PRO A 54 -5.20 -8.50 -8.96
C PRO A 54 -3.83 -9.01 -8.50
N ARG A 55 -3.28 -8.41 -7.45
CA ARG A 55 -2.00 -8.84 -6.88
C ARG A 55 -2.17 -10.18 -6.18
N ASP A 56 -1.17 -11.06 -6.28
CA ASP A 56 -1.17 -12.32 -5.54
C ASP A 56 -0.99 -12.05 -4.04
N ALA A 57 -2.04 -12.35 -3.27
CA ALA A 57 -2.09 -12.15 -1.83
C ALA A 57 -1.80 -13.44 -1.02
N THR A 58 -1.50 -14.56 -1.68
CA THR A 58 -1.37 -15.89 -1.02
C THR A 58 -0.24 -15.95 -0.01
N ALA A 59 0.83 -15.19 -0.23
CA ALA A 59 2.00 -15.15 0.66
C ALA A 59 1.87 -14.12 1.80
N ALA A 60 0.73 -13.41 1.91
CA ALA A 60 0.55 -12.37 2.92
C ALA A 60 0.59 -12.95 4.33
N ARG A 61 1.28 -12.24 5.23
CA ARG A 61 1.45 -12.64 6.63
C ARG A 61 1.07 -11.53 7.58
N ALA A 62 0.17 -11.84 8.50
CA ALA A 62 -0.22 -10.95 9.60
C ALA A 62 0.72 -11.10 10.80
N PHE A 63 1.22 -9.98 11.32
CA PHE A 63 2.12 -9.92 12.47
C PHE A 63 1.34 -9.58 13.74
N LEU A 64 0.50 -10.52 14.16
CA LEU A 64 -0.42 -10.35 15.29
C LEU A 64 0.12 -10.99 16.56
N PRO A 65 -0.14 -10.44 17.77
CA PRO A 65 0.13 -11.15 19.00
C PRO A 65 -0.84 -12.33 19.16
N PRO A 66 -0.44 -13.43 19.85
CA PRO A 66 -1.30 -14.61 20.04
C PRO A 66 -2.67 -14.33 20.71
N ALA A 67 -2.80 -13.19 21.41
CA ALA A 67 -4.01 -12.80 22.13
C ALA A 67 -4.88 -11.78 21.39
N ALA A 68 -4.57 -11.45 20.13
CA ALA A 68 -5.40 -10.57 19.32
C ALA A 68 -6.77 -11.22 19.04
N ASN A 69 -7.84 -10.46 19.22
CA ASN A 69 -9.17 -10.86 18.80
C ASN A 69 -9.56 -10.03 17.57
N LEU A 70 -9.81 -10.71 16.46
CA LEU A 70 -10.10 -10.06 15.18
C LEU A 70 -11.60 -9.93 14.99
N ASP A 71 -12.05 -8.86 14.34
CA ASP A 71 -13.44 -8.79 13.90
C ASP A 71 -13.71 -9.86 12.81
N PRO A 72 -14.97 -10.33 12.65
CA PRO A 72 -15.27 -11.47 11.78
C PRO A 72 -14.89 -11.29 10.30
N ASP A 73 -14.86 -10.04 9.82
CA ASP A 73 -14.54 -9.67 8.44
C ASP A 73 -13.08 -9.21 8.27
N TRP A 74 -12.25 -9.34 9.30
CA TRP A 74 -10.86 -8.87 9.30
C TRP A 74 -10.04 -9.52 8.18
N GLU A 75 -10.10 -10.85 8.06
CA GLU A 75 -9.32 -11.58 7.05
C GLU A 75 -9.77 -11.22 5.63
N GLU A 76 -11.07 -11.13 5.39
CA GLU A 76 -11.64 -10.74 4.10
C GLU A 76 -11.16 -9.34 3.68
N ARG A 77 -11.20 -8.37 4.59
CA ARG A 77 -10.77 -6.99 4.30
C ARG A 77 -9.26 -6.89 4.04
N VAL A 78 -8.44 -7.58 4.84
CA VAL A 78 -6.98 -7.61 4.65
C VAL A 78 -6.64 -8.25 3.32
N TYR A 79 -7.25 -9.39 3.02
CA TYR A 79 -7.03 -10.09 1.77
C TYR A 79 -7.46 -9.26 0.56
N ALA A 80 -8.62 -8.60 0.63
CA ALA A 80 -9.09 -7.70 -0.42
C ALA A 80 -8.13 -6.53 -0.65
N ALA A 81 -7.59 -5.92 0.42
CA ALA A 81 -6.60 -4.87 0.29
C ALA A 81 -5.30 -5.36 -0.39
N HIS A 82 -4.83 -6.56 -0.07
CA HIS A 82 -3.68 -7.13 -0.77
C HIS A 82 -3.99 -7.40 -2.25
N LEU A 83 -5.15 -7.98 -2.58
CA LEU A 83 -5.57 -8.23 -3.98
C LEU A 83 -5.68 -6.93 -4.79
N GLU A 84 -6.08 -5.82 -4.17
CA GLU A 84 -6.13 -4.52 -4.82
C GLU A 84 -4.73 -4.00 -5.21
N GLY A 85 -3.67 -4.46 -4.56
CA GLY A 85 -2.29 -4.13 -4.92
C GLY A 85 -1.41 -3.68 -3.76
N TYR A 86 -1.95 -3.52 -2.55
CA TYR A 86 -1.18 -3.05 -1.39
C TYR A 86 -0.27 -4.14 -0.85
N ALA A 87 1.02 -3.85 -0.70
CA ALA A 87 2.01 -4.76 -0.12
C ALA A 87 1.94 -4.80 1.41
N ALA A 88 1.54 -3.69 2.03
CA ALA A 88 1.40 -3.58 3.47
C ALA A 88 0.01 -3.01 3.84
N VAL A 89 -0.65 -3.66 4.80
CA VAL A 89 -2.00 -3.34 5.24
C VAL A 89 -2.03 -3.20 6.75
N GLY A 90 -2.51 -2.06 7.23
CA GLY A 90 -2.71 -1.79 8.66
C GLY A 90 -4.18 -1.50 8.97
N GLY A 91 -4.53 -1.65 10.24
CA GLY A 91 -5.91 -1.51 10.72
C GLY A 91 -6.02 -0.83 12.07
N SER A 92 -7.25 -0.60 12.51
CA SER A 92 -7.53 0.01 13.81
C SER A 92 -7.37 -0.97 14.96
N ILE A 93 -6.98 -0.43 16.11
CA ILE A 93 -6.70 -1.19 17.32
C ILE A 93 -7.61 -0.68 18.43
N GLU A 94 -8.47 -1.55 18.91
CA GLU A 94 -9.28 -1.29 20.09
C GLU A 94 -8.61 -1.88 21.34
N THR A 95 -8.47 -1.03 22.36
CA THR A 95 -8.00 -1.41 23.69
C THR A 95 -8.75 -0.62 24.75
N ARG A 96 -8.94 -1.21 25.94
CA ARG A 96 -9.66 -0.54 27.04
C ARG A 96 -8.93 0.67 27.61
N ARG A 97 -7.60 0.69 27.51
CA ARG A 97 -6.72 1.77 27.98
C ARG A 97 -5.53 1.84 27.02
N PRO A 98 -5.67 2.53 25.88
CA PRO A 98 -4.56 2.68 24.96
C PRO A 98 -3.42 3.47 25.63
N PRO A 99 -2.15 3.04 25.48
CA PRO A 99 -1.05 3.98 25.62
C PRO A 99 -1.22 5.08 24.57
N GLY A 100 -0.79 6.31 24.87
CA GLY A 100 -1.00 7.46 23.97
C GLY A 100 -0.43 7.25 22.55
N GLU A 101 0.61 6.42 22.42
CA GLU A 101 1.16 6.03 21.12
C GLU A 101 0.16 5.30 20.21
N LEU A 102 -0.90 4.68 20.76
CA LEU A 102 -1.94 3.98 20.00
C LEU A 102 -3.19 4.84 19.72
N GLU A 103 -3.25 6.09 20.19
CA GLU A 103 -4.36 7.01 19.92
C GLU A 103 -4.66 7.19 18.41
N PRO A 104 -3.66 7.30 17.51
CA PRO A 104 -3.92 7.42 16.07
C PRO A 104 -4.61 6.20 15.43
N TYR A 105 -4.63 5.06 16.13
CA TYR A 105 -5.15 3.78 15.64
C TYR A 105 -6.55 3.48 16.16
N GLU A 106 -7.19 4.42 16.85
CA GLU A 106 -8.55 4.21 17.35
C GLU A 106 -9.53 3.92 16.21
N PRO A 107 -10.50 3.00 16.40
CA PRO A 107 -11.53 2.73 15.42
C PRO A 107 -12.41 3.95 15.12
N GLY A 108 -13.04 3.97 13.95
CA GLY A 108 -14.03 5.00 13.56
C GLY A 108 -13.75 5.73 12.25
N GLY A 109 -12.61 5.44 11.61
CA GLY A 109 -12.27 5.96 10.27
C GLY A 109 -12.62 5.02 9.11
N GLY A 110 -12.13 5.39 7.92
CA GLY A 110 -12.16 4.57 6.72
C GLY A 110 -10.76 4.22 6.21
N ARG A 111 -10.64 4.08 4.89
CA ARG A 111 -9.37 3.91 4.20
C ARG A 111 -8.58 5.20 4.17
N ASN A 112 -7.29 5.13 4.47
CA ASN A 112 -6.37 6.26 4.47
C ASN A 112 -4.99 5.84 3.88
N PRO A 113 -4.74 6.13 2.59
CA PRO A 113 -3.44 5.87 1.96
C PRO A 113 -2.37 6.91 2.34
N ALA A 114 -2.73 7.95 3.10
CA ALA A 114 -1.83 9.01 3.57
C ALA A 114 -1.70 9.01 5.11
N PHE A 115 -1.93 7.87 5.75
CA PHE A 115 -1.82 7.75 7.20
C PHE A 115 -0.39 8.03 7.68
N ALA A 116 -0.23 9.01 8.57
CA ALA A 116 1.09 9.54 8.91
C ALA A 116 1.93 8.65 9.84
N HIS A 117 1.35 7.57 10.38
CA HIS A 117 1.99 6.71 11.38
C HIS A 117 2.32 5.33 10.79
N PRO A 118 3.28 4.58 11.39
CA PRO A 118 3.54 3.19 11.01
C PRO A 118 2.29 2.33 11.07
N LEU A 119 2.21 1.28 10.28
CA LEU A 119 1.15 0.28 10.36
C LEU A 119 1.45 -0.68 11.52
N VAL A 120 0.65 -0.64 12.59
CA VAL A 120 0.84 -1.48 13.78
C VAL A 120 0.14 -2.81 13.60
N LEU A 121 0.81 -3.90 14.01
CA LEU A 121 0.38 -5.28 13.77
C LEU A 121 0.01 -5.53 12.29
N PRO A 122 0.90 -5.17 11.34
CA PRO A 122 0.54 -5.13 9.93
C PRO A 122 0.33 -6.53 9.34
N SER A 123 -0.38 -6.59 8.22
CA SER A 123 -0.28 -7.69 7.27
C SER A 123 0.63 -7.28 6.12
N LEU A 124 1.65 -8.08 5.83
CA LEU A 124 2.70 -7.77 4.86
C LEU A 124 2.88 -8.89 3.84
N LEU A 125 3.13 -8.51 2.58
CA LEU A 125 3.64 -9.43 1.56
C LEU A 125 5.18 -9.52 1.64
N PRO A 126 5.78 -10.72 1.45
CA PRO A 126 7.22 -10.85 1.33
C PRO A 126 7.79 -9.96 0.22
N PRO A 127 9.01 -9.42 0.38
CA PRO A 127 9.95 -9.67 1.50
C PRO A 127 9.76 -8.71 2.69
N LEU A 128 8.64 -7.97 2.76
CA LEU A 128 8.43 -6.99 3.82
C LEU A 128 8.30 -7.66 5.19
N GLU A 129 9.00 -7.09 6.16
CA GLU A 129 8.99 -7.47 7.57
C GLU A 129 8.80 -6.21 8.42
N PRO A 130 8.21 -6.30 9.63
CA PRO A 130 8.17 -5.19 10.56
C PRO A 130 9.57 -4.60 10.77
N ASN A 131 9.70 -3.29 10.59
CA ASN A 131 10.97 -2.56 10.67
C ASN A 131 11.00 -1.58 11.87
N THR A 132 9.93 -1.51 12.64
CA THR A 132 9.84 -0.63 13.82
C THR A 132 8.85 -1.19 14.85
N GLU A 133 8.69 -0.48 15.96
CA GLU A 133 7.72 -0.82 17.01
C GLU A 133 6.93 0.43 17.42
N VAL A 134 5.68 0.22 17.84
CA VAL A 134 4.82 1.25 18.46
C VAL A 134 4.19 0.64 19.69
N ALA A 135 4.35 1.26 20.86
CA ALA A 135 3.91 0.72 22.15
C ALA A 135 4.40 -0.72 22.43
N GLY A 136 5.59 -1.08 21.92
CA GLY A 136 6.17 -2.43 22.02
C GLY A 136 5.46 -3.49 21.16
N LEU A 137 4.64 -3.08 20.19
CA LEU A 137 4.02 -3.95 19.19
C LEU A 137 4.78 -3.86 17.87
N PRO A 138 4.90 -4.97 17.12
CA PRO A 138 5.54 -4.95 15.82
C PRO A 138 4.78 -4.00 14.88
N ALA A 139 5.52 -3.16 14.18
CA ALA A 139 4.98 -2.18 13.26
C ALA A 139 5.84 -2.09 12.00
N TRP A 140 5.21 -1.63 10.92
CA TRP A 140 5.89 -1.38 9.66
C TRP A 140 5.74 0.08 9.25
N ARG A 141 6.86 0.77 9.14
CA ARG A 141 6.94 2.11 8.58
C ARG A 141 7.19 1.99 7.07
N PRO A 142 6.40 2.68 6.24
CA PRO A 142 6.64 2.70 4.80
C PRO A 142 8.07 3.12 4.44
N GLU A 143 8.72 2.27 3.67
CA GLU A 143 10.06 2.47 3.11
C GLU A 143 10.04 2.05 1.64
N GLY A 144 10.77 2.78 0.79
CA GLY A 144 10.74 2.55 -0.65
C GLY A 144 9.43 2.99 -1.31
N ASP A 145 9.06 2.31 -2.38
CA ASP A 145 7.94 2.64 -3.26
C ASP A 145 6.81 1.59 -3.21
N GLU A 146 6.89 0.61 -2.31
CA GLU A 146 5.83 -0.39 -2.16
C GLU A 146 4.54 0.26 -1.64
N PRO A 147 3.39 0.00 -2.30
CA PRO A 147 2.11 0.57 -1.90
C PRO A 147 1.65 0.00 -0.57
N TRP A 148 1.04 0.86 0.24
CA TRP A 148 0.53 0.50 1.55
C TRP A 148 -0.77 1.22 1.86
N ILE A 149 -1.54 0.69 2.81
CA ILE A 149 -2.82 1.27 3.21
C ILE A 149 -3.06 1.10 4.70
N TYR A 150 -3.58 2.15 5.33
CA TYR A 150 -4.27 2.03 6.60
C TYR A 150 -5.78 1.98 6.33
N ASP A 151 -6.47 0.98 6.86
CA ASP A 151 -7.93 0.89 6.79
C ASP A 151 -8.50 0.68 8.18
N ALA A 152 -9.05 1.75 8.77
CA ALA A 152 -9.60 1.69 10.13
C ALA A 152 -10.80 0.74 10.29
N ARG A 153 -11.38 0.25 9.18
CA ARG A 153 -12.43 -0.79 9.18
C ARG A 153 -11.88 -2.18 9.49
N ILE A 154 -10.57 -2.39 9.28
CA ILE A 154 -9.85 -3.60 9.68
C ILE A 154 -9.57 -3.49 11.17
N ARG A 155 -10.49 -3.98 12.01
CA ARG A 155 -10.43 -3.79 13.46
C ARG A 155 -9.93 -5.03 14.18
N LEU A 156 -8.99 -4.83 15.09
CA LEU A 156 -8.57 -5.83 16.06
C LEU A 156 -8.72 -5.32 17.49
N ARG A 157 -8.90 -6.25 18.42
CA ARG A 157 -9.01 -6.00 19.85
C ARG A 157 -7.84 -6.63 20.59
N LEU A 158 -7.08 -5.81 21.31
CA LEU A 158 -6.02 -6.29 22.20
C LEU A 158 -6.56 -6.60 23.58
N ARG A 159 -6.35 -7.83 24.06
CA ARG A 159 -6.60 -8.17 25.45
C ARG A 159 -5.47 -7.63 26.33
N SER A 160 -5.83 -6.92 27.40
CA SER A 160 -4.84 -6.53 28.42
C SER A 160 -4.25 -7.79 29.05
N GLY A 161 -2.98 -8.07 28.77
CA GLY A 161 -2.25 -9.13 29.48
C GLY A 161 -2.20 -8.81 30.96
N ARG A 162 -2.74 -9.70 31.81
CA ARG A 162 -2.50 -9.65 33.25
C ARG A 162 -1.02 -10.00 33.43
N ARG A 163 -0.17 -9.03 33.83
CA ARG A 163 1.20 -9.31 34.29
C ARG A 163 1.10 -10.38 35.38
N ARG A 164 1.50 -11.62 35.11
CA ARG A 164 1.86 -12.55 36.17
C ARG A 164 3.20 -12.05 36.72
N GLY A 165 3.18 -11.65 37.98
CA GLY A 165 4.39 -11.39 38.76
C GLY A 165 5.10 -12.67 39.15
#